data_AF-A0A521G9Q6-F1
#
_entry.id   AF-A0A521G9Q6-F1
#
_cell.length_a   1.000
_cell.length_b   1.000
_cell.length_c   1.000
_cell.angle_alpha   90.00
_cell.angle_beta   90.00
_cell.angle_gamma   90.00
#
_symmetry.space_group_name_H-M   'P 1'
#
loop_
_entity.id
_entity.type
_entity.pdbx_description
1 polymer ?
#
loop_
_entity_poly.entity_id
_entity_poly.type
_entity_poly.pdbx_seq_one_letter_code
_entity_poly.pdbx_strand_id
1 'polypeptide(L)'
;MNWTTERLENLCEINIGRTPSRSEPRYWGEGKPWVSISDLKSRKVSVTKERITAKAIQECNCRLVPAGTLLLSFKLSIGKLAFADTDLYTNEAIAALPIKNHDLIDADYLYYALKFVPLSSGNNAAKGETLNKKSLADVRIPFPDDLTTQRQIAHLLSRAEELIATRQRSLALLDDFLRSTFLELFGDPTKNEKGWKKEPLGNLADIVSGVTKNTRQAIKHPIELPYMRVANVQDGKFDLSEIKTIEVSQREVEKYQLQQGDILLTEGGDPDKLGRGAVWSNEIEHCIHQNHIFRVRVFSSIEPHYLCNLIGSRYGKNYFLKAAKQTTGIASINLNQLKNFPAYIPDPVVQATFGRIVNHVETLKTRQRESLVALQNLYQSLLQRAFSGQLDVSGVRLPESEPSPASRRVNQRNSDRKLKLLSNVIHKREMEREETTAHPTVISQPSLAERLLAWFSIRELEGVPFNVISQAFTEVSYEQLRDCITEQLQAGKLTQEFDWELKLEGTHGRTNLWLNQPA
;
A
#
# COMPACT_ATOMS: atom_id res chain seq x y z
N MET A 1 4.84 31.56 -20.43
CA MET A 1 4.50 32.78 -19.65
C MET A 1 5.05 32.55 -18.26
N ASN A 2 5.79 33.49 -17.67
CA ASN A 2 6.20 33.32 -16.26
C ASN A 2 5.03 33.79 -15.38
N TRP A 3 4.61 32.96 -14.42
CA TRP A 3 3.60 33.38 -13.45
C TRP A 3 4.09 34.60 -12.67
N THR A 4 3.17 35.49 -12.32
CA THR A 4 3.45 36.47 -11.26
C THR A 4 3.60 35.72 -9.93
N THR A 5 4.11 36.40 -8.91
CA THR A 5 4.20 35.83 -7.57
C THR A 5 3.38 36.65 -6.60
N GLU A 6 2.63 36.00 -5.72
CA GLU A 6 1.82 36.67 -4.70
C GLU A 6 2.24 36.26 -3.30
N ARG A 7 2.16 37.18 -2.34
CA ARG A 7 2.49 36.95 -0.93
C ARG A 7 1.35 36.20 -0.25
N LEU A 8 1.69 35.23 0.59
CA LEU A 8 0.72 34.41 1.30
C LEU A 8 -0.23 35.24 2.16
N GLU A 9 0.24 36.35 2.75
CA GLU A 9 -0.61 37.24 3.54
C GLU A 9 -1.71 37.95 2.73
N ASN A 10 -1.54 38.10 1.42
CA ASN A 10 -2.56 38.72 0.58
C ASN A 10 -3.69 37.73 0.25
N LEU A 11 -3.37 36.44 0.26
CA LEU A 11 -4.27 35.35 -0.12
C LEU A 11 -4.99 34.72 1.07
N CYS A 12 -4.32 34.61 2.21
CA CYS A 12 -4.81 33.90 3.38
C CYS A 12 -4.65 34.71 4.67
N GLU A 13 -5.53 34.46 5.64
CA GLU A 13 -5.20 34.73 7.04
C GLU A 13 -4.14 33.75 7.54
N ILE A 14 -3.28 34.18 8.46
CA ILE A 14 -2.27 33.30 9.09
C ILE A 14 -2.58 33.17 10.57
N ASN A 15 -3.20 32.06 10.91
CA ASN A 15 -3.78 31.81 12.23
C ASN A 15 -2.97 30.72 12.94
N ILE A 16 -2.14 31.13 13.90
CA ILE A 16 -1.28 30.22 14.66
C ILE A 16 -2.12 29.59 15.78
N GLY A 17 -2.00 28.26 15.91
CA GLY A 17 -2.68 27.50 16.96
C GLY A 17 -2.13 27.78 18.37
N ARG A 18 -2.64 27.04 19.35
CA ARG A 18 -2.26 27.18 20.76
C ARG A 18 -2.28 25.85 21.48
N THR A 19 -1.26 25.60 22.29
CA THR A 19 -1.19 24.44 23.18
C THR A 19 -1.69 24.82 24.58
N PRO A 20 -2.80 24.23 25.06
CA PRO A 20 -3.17 24.29 26.48
C PRO A 20 -2.06 23.73 27.36
N SER A 21 -1.96 24.16 28.62
CA SER A 21 -0.92 23.63 29.51
C SER A 21 -1.01 22.11 29.63
N ARG A 22 0.11 21.41 29.41
CA ARG A 22 0.18 19.96 29.62
C ARG A 22 0.20 19.56 31.09
N SER A 23 0.52 20.49 31.99
CA SER A 23 0.45 20.26 33.44
C SER A 23 -0.98 20.33 34.00
N GLU A 24 -1.97 20.71 33.20
CA GLU A 24 -3.37 20.82 33.60
C GLU A 24 -4.20 19.73 32.92
N PRO A 25 -4.45 18.58 33.59
CA PRO A 25 -5.18 17.46 33.00
C PRO A 25 -6.60 17.82 32.55
N ARG A 26 -7.25 18.81 33.18
CA ARG A 26 -8.63 19.22 32.84
C ARG A 26 -8.76 19.81 31.43
N TYR A 27 -7.64 20.19 30.80
CA TYR A 27 -7.63 20.68 29.43
C TYR A 27 -7.69 19.58 28.37
N TRP A 28 -7.37 18.34 28.75
CA TRP A 28 -7.18 17.23 27.84
C TRP A 28 -8.20 16.11 28.12
N GLY A 29 -8.70 15.48 27.07
CA GLY A 29 -9.68 14.39 27.20
C GLY A 29 -10.85 14.53 26.23
N GLU A 30 -12.03 14.07 26.62
CA GLU A 30 -13.21 14.13 25.75
C GLU A 30 -13.54 15.57 25.34
N GLY A 31 -13.66 15.80 24.04
CA GLY A 31 -13.82 17.15 23.50
C GLY A 31 -13.58 17.25 22.01
N LYS A 32 -13.02 18.38 21.56
CA LYS A 32 -12.78 18.65 20.14
C LYS A 32 -11.39 18.17 19.70
N PRO A 33 -11.20 17.76 18.43
CA PRO A 33 -9.91 17.33 17.92
C PRO A 33 -8.84 18.41 18.09
N TRP A 34 -7.67 18.03 18.58
CA TRP A 34 -6.52 18.92 18.70
C TRP A 34 -5.34 18.32 17.93
N VAL A 35 -4.94 19.01 16.86
CA VAL A 35 -3.97 18.55 15.87
C VAL A 35 -2.57 19.00 16.24
N SER A 36 -1.67 18.03 16.34
CA SER A 36 -0.23 18.22 16.40
C SER A 36 0.42 17.93 15.04
N ILE A 37 1.70 18.26 14.88
CA ILE A 37 2.47 17.95 13.65
C ILE A 37 2.47 16.45 13.34
N SER A 38 2.36 15.60 14.38
CA SER A 38 2.35 14.15 14.22
C SER A 38 1.06 13.63 13.59
N ASP A 39 -0.03 14.41 13.63
CA ASP A 39 -1.32 14.05 13.06
C ASP A 39 -1.42 14.43 11.57
N LEU A 40 -0.54 15.32 11.06
CA LEU A 40 -0.46 15.72 9.65
C LEU A 40 0.21 14.63 8.78
N LYS A 41 -0.45 13.47 8.65
CA LYS A 41 0.04 12.28 7.93
C LYS A 41 -0.55 12.12 6.53
N SER A 42 -1.67 12.77 6.26
CA SER A 42 -2.46 12.65 5.03
C SER A 42 -2.95 14.02 4.56
N ARG A 43 -3.44 14.09 3.32
CA ARG A 43 -4.01 15.32 2.73
C ARG A 43 -5.17 15.90 3.56
N LYS A 44 -5.86 15.07 4.34
CA LYS A 44 -6.95 15.46 5.23
C LYS A 44 -6.69 14.98 6.65
N VAL A 45 -7.12 15.76 7.64
CA VAL A 45 -7.05 15.39 9.06
C VAL A 45 -8.42 15.53 9.73
N SER A 46 -8.86 14.44 10.36
CA SER A 46 -10.08 14.37 11.17
C SER A 46 -9.86 13.61 12.47
N VAL A 47 -9.00 12.59 12.45
CA VAL A 47 -8.60 11.81 13.62
C VAL A 47 -7.32 12.38 14.21
N THR A 48 -7.35 12.66 15.51
CA THR A 48 -6.21 13.18 16.26
C THR A 48 -5.87 12.27 17.42
N LYS A 49 -4.59 12.22 17.79
CA LYS A 49 -4.15 11.50 19.00
C LYS A 49 -4.74 12.11 20.27
N GLU A 50 -4.85 13.43 20.30
CA GLU A 50 -5.26 14.19 21.48
C GLU A 50 -6.50 15.04 21.17
N ARG A 51 -7.25 15.37 22.21
CA ARG A 51 -8.48 16.18 22.16
C ARG A 51 -8.46 17.15 23.32
N ILE A 52 -9.06 18.33 23.10
CA ILE A 52 -9.13 19.39 24.10
C ILE A 52 -10.57 19.66 24.54
N THR A 53 -10.73 19.97 25.83
CA THR A 53 -12.04 20.22 26.45
C THR A 53 -12.56 21.63 26.13
N ALA A 54 -13.86 21.87 26.34
CA ALA A 54 -14.44 23.22 26.23
C ALA A 54 -13.74 24.24 27.14
N LYS A 55 -13.31 23.80 28.34
CA LYS A 55 -12.56 24.60 29.29
C LYS A 55 -11.21 25.05 28.73
N ALA A 56 -10.48 24.15 28.08
CA ALA A 56 -9.22 24.49 27.41
C ALA A 56 -9.45 25.54 26.31
N ILE A 57 -10.49 25.36 25.50
CA ILE A 57 -10.79 26.29 24.40
C ILE A 57 -11.02 27.71 24.93
N GLN A 58 -11.80 27.83 26.01
CA GLN A 58 -12.13 29.13 26.60
C GLN A 58 -10.94 29.75 27.36
N GLU A 59 -10.35 29.04 28.32
CA GLU A 59 -9.29 29.57 29.19
C GLU A 59 -7.97 29.75 28.43
N CYS A 60 -7.69 28.86 27.48
CA CYS A 60 -6.54 28.97 26.60
C CYS A 60 -6.89 29.60 25.26
N ASN A 61 -7.99 30.35 25.11
CA ASN A 61 -8.39 31.09 23.89
C ASN A 61 -7.96 30.39 22.58
N CYS A 62 -8.24 29.08 22.48
CA CYS A 62 -7.83 28.28 21.34
C CYS A 62 -8.70 28.68 20.16
N ARG A 63 -8.07 29.01 19.03
CA ARG A 63 -8.81 29.44 17.83
C ARG A 63 -9.37 28.23 17.09
N LEU A 64 -10.68 28.25 16.83
CA LEU A 64 -11.34 27.25 16.00
C LEU A 64 -10.79 27.33 14.58
N VAL A 65 -10.46 26.18 14.01
CA VAL A 65 -10.15 26.02 12.60
C VAL A 65 -11.33 25.32 11.93
N PRO A 66 -12.09 26.01 11.06
CA PRO A 66 -13.21 25.42 10.35
C PRO A 66 -12.77 24.30 9.41
N ALA A 67 -13.65 23.32 9.19
CA ALA A 67 -13.49 22.34 8.13
C ALA A 67 -13.24 23.00 6.75
N GLY A 68 -12.39 22.39 5.93
CA GLY A 68 -11.93 22.91 4.64
C GLY A 68 -10.69 23.81 4.73
N THR A 69 -10.27 24.24 5.92
CA THR A 69 -9.10 25.12 6.07
C THR A 69 -7.79 24.37 5.84
N LEU A 70 -6.86 24.96 5.08
CA LEU A 70 -5.52 24.42 4.88
C LEU A 70 -4.64 24.65 6.12
N LEU A 71 -3.94 23.61 6.57
CA LEU A 71 -2.99 23.63 7.68
C LEU A 71 -1.57 23.50 7.15
N LEU A 72 -0.63 24.27 7.72
CA LEU A 72 0.79 24.21 7.42
C LEU A 72 1.62 24.11 8.71
N SER A 73 2.44 23.07 8.84
CA SER A 73 3.46 23.04 9.90
C SER A 73 4.64 23.94 9.55
N PHE A 74 5.01 24.81 10.47
CA PHE A 74 6.03 25.83 10.25
C PHE A 74 7.11 25.87 11.35
N LYS A 75 6.96 25.04 12.40
CA LYS A 75 8.02 24.76 13.38
C LYS A 75 8.34 23.27 13.43
N LEU A 76 9.52 22.93 13.93
CA LEU A 76 10.02 21.55 14.07
C LEU A 76 10.11 20.82 12.72
N SER A 77 9.03 20.18 12.26
CA SER A 77 8.95 19.59 10.91
C SER A 77 8.24 20.56 9.98
N ILE A 78 8.98 21.42 9.30
CA ILE A 78 8.44 22.45 8.40
C ILE A 78 7.89 21.80 7.12
N GLY A 79 6.75 22.31 6.62
CA GLY A 79 6.24 22.00 5.29
C GLY A 79 5.22 20.86 5.20
N LYS A 80 4.74 20.33 6.32
CA LYS A 80 3.60 19.38 6.27
C LYS A 80 2.31 20.14 6.05
N LEU A 81 1.50 19.66 5.10
CA LEU A 81 0.25 20.26 4.68
C LEU A 81 -0.91 19.27 4.81
N ALA A 82 -2.05 19.73 5.32
CA ALA A 82 -3.31 18.96 5.32
C ALA A 82 -4.52 19.89 5.39
N PHE A 83 -5.66 19.47 4.86
CA PHE A 83 -6.95 20.13 5.07
C PHE A 83 -7.62 19.62 6.34
N ALA A 84 -8.19 20.53 7.12
CA ALA A 84 -9.10 20.17 8.20
C ALA A 84 -10.36 19.53 7.60
N ASP A 85 -10.63 18.26 7.88
CA ASP A 85 -11.81 17.55 7.36
C ASP A 85 -13.03 17.72 8.29
N THR A 86 -12.78 18.15 9.52
CA THR A 86 -13.77 18.58 10.51
C THR A 86 -13.26 19.83 11.21
N ASP A 87 -14.16 20.54 11.88
CA ASP A 87 -13.82 21.58 12.85
C ASP A 87 -12.85 21.06 13.92
N LEU A 88 -11.71 21.73 14.06
CA LEU A 88 -10.61 21.29 14.92
C LEU A 88 -9.81 22.47 15.51
N TYR A 89 -8.84 22.16 16.36
CA TYR A 89 -7.88 23.10 16.93
C TYR A 89 -6.45 22.60 16.66
N THR A 90 -5.46 23.48 16.67
CA THR A 90 -4.06 23.13 16.37
C THR A 90 -3.10 23.64 17.45
N ASN A 91 -1.89 23.08 17.48
CA ASN A 91 -0.80 23.58 18.33
C ASN A 91 -0.10 24.83 17.74
N GLU A 92 0.79 25.47 18.50
CA GLU A 92 1.52 26.69 18.06
C GLU A 92 2.60 26.45 16.97
N ALA A 93 2.75 25.22 16.52
CA ALA A 93 3.66 24.84 15.45
C ALA A 93 2.97 24.68 14.08
N ILE A 94 1.63 24.85 14.06
CA ILE A 94 0.79 24.76 12.88
C ILE A 94 0.07 26.09 12.66
N ALA A 95 0.12 26.59 11.43
CA ALA A 95 -0.67 27.71 10.96
C ALA A 95 -1.88 27.18 10.20
N ALA A 96 -3.07 27.62 10.58
CA ALA A 96 -4.27 27.51 9.76
C ALA A 96 -4.31 28.70 8.78
N LEU A 97 -4.63 28.40 7.52
CA LEU A 97 -4.63 29.35 6.41
C LEU A 97 -6.04 29.49 5.80
N PRO A 98 -6.99 30.16 6.48
CA PRO A 98 -8.26 30.51 5.85
C PRO A 98 -8.03 31.42 4.64
N ILE A 99 -8.63 31.08 3.51
CA ILE A 99 -8.57 31.88 2.28
C ILE A 99 -9.41 33.14 2.48
N LYS A 100 -8.83 34.30 2.16
CA LYS A 100 -9.51 35.60 2.28
C LYS A 100 -10.55 35.82 1.19
N ASN A 101 -10.24 35.38 -0.04
CA ASN A 101 -11.12 35.48 -1.18
C ASN A 101 -11.00 34.23 -2.08
N HIS A 102 -12.08 33.44 -2.12
CA HIS A 102 -12.16 32.22 -2.92
C HIS A 102 -12.26 32.48 -4.43
N ASP A 103 -12.49 33.72 -4.85
CA ASP A 103 -12.47 34.13 -6.27
C ASP A 103 -11.06 34.44 -6.77
N LEU A 104 -10.05 34.50 -5.87
CA LEU A 104 -8.65 34.76 -6.23
C LEU A 104 -7.80 33.49 -6.23
N ILE A 105 -8.06 32.56 -5.32
CA ILE A 105 -7.23 31.37 -5.15
C ILE A 105 -8.02 30.11 -4.86
N ASP A 106 -7.70 29.05 -5.61
CA ASP A 106 -8.20 27.71 -5.36
C ASP A 106 -7.43 27.04 -4.21
N ALA A 107 -8.15 26.36 -3.33
CA ALA A 107 -7.55 25.75 -2.13
C ALA A 107 -6.60 24.60 -2.45
N ASP A 108 -6.93 23.77 -3.44
CA ASP A 108 -6.07 22.67 -3.86
C ASP A 108 -4.85 23.20 -4.63
N TYR A 109 -5.01 24.28 -5.40
CA TYR A 109 -3.87 24.99 -5.98
C TYR A 109 -2.91 25.52 -4.91
N LEU A 110 -3.44 26.20 -3.88
CA LEU A 110 -2.65 26.71 -2.76
C LEU A 110 -1.88 25.58 -2.04
N TYR A 111 -2.51 24.42 -1.85
CA TYR A 111 -1.86 23.23 -1.30
C TYR A 111 -0.60 22.84 -2.10
N TYR A 112 -0.71 22.74 -3.43
CA TYR A 112 0.43 22.38 -4.27
C TYR A 112 1.47 23.50 -4.38
N ALA A 113 1.04 24.76 -4.42
CA ALA A 113 1.92 25.91 -4.49
C ALA A 113 2.82 25.98 -3.24
N LEU A 114 2.25 25.78 -2.05
CA LEU A 114 2.99 25.71 -0.79
C LEU A 114 3.89 24.47 -0.68
N LYS A 115 3.56 23.37 -1.37
CA LYS A 115 4.40 22.18 -1.46
C LYS A 115 5.60 22.38 -2.38
N PHE A 116 5.46 23.23 -3.40
CA PHE A 116 6.52 23.55 -4.36
C PHE A 116 7.52 24.58 -3.82
N VAL A 117 7.05 25.64 -3.17
CA VAL A 117 7.94 26.72 -2.73
C VAL A 117 8.82 26.30 -1.56
N PRO A 118 10.10 26.71 -1.55
CA PRO A 118 10.96 26.47 -0.40
C PRO A 118 10.46 27.33 0.76
N LEU A 119 9.93 26.67 1.79
CA LEU A 119 9.46 27.37 2.99
C LEU A 119 10.62 27.77 3.92
N SER A 120 11.81 27.19 3.77
CA SER A 120 13.01 27.60 4.50
C SER A 120 13.96 28.39 3.59
N SER A 121 14.26 29.64 3.95
CA SER A 121 15.29 30.43 3.26
C SER A 121 16.68 29.95 3.66
N GLY A 122 17.44 29.37 2.72
CA GLY A 122 18.91 29.31 2.78
C GLY A 122 19.55 27.94 3.01
N ASN A 123 20.75 27.79 2.45
CA ASN A 123 21.68 26.64 2.47
C ASN A 123 22.13 26.13 3.86
N ASN A 124 21.41 26.43 4.95
CA ASN A 124 21.80 26.11 6.32
C ASN A 124 20.70 25.38 7.11
N ALA A 125 20.21 24.26 6.57
CA ALA A 125 19.42 23.29 7.33
C ALA A 125 20.14 22.74 8.60
N ALA A 126 21.42 23.08 8.79
CA ALA A 126 22.22 22.72 9.96
C ALA A 126 21.97 23.56 11.23
N LYS A 127 21.17 24.65 11.19
CA LYS A 127 20.91 25.48 12.39
C LYS A 127 19.47 26.02 12.49
N GLY A 128 18.48 25.14 12.64
CA GLY A 128 17.26 25.40 13.45
C GLY A 128 16.44 26.68 13.24
N GLU A 129 16.59 27.42 12.13
CA GLU A 129 15.81 28.63 11.87
C GLU A 129 14.34 28.24 11.68
N THR A 130 13.56 28.54 12.71
CA THR A 130 12.13 28.25 12.75
C THR A 130 11.39 29.38 12.05
N LEU A 131 10.52 29.07 11.09
CA LEU A 131 9.65 30.09 10.50
C LEU A 131 8.82 30.75 11.61
N ASN A 132 8.60 32.05 11.46
CA ASN A 132 7.70 32.81 12.31
C ASN A 132 6.52 33.33 11.49
N LYS A 133 5.55 33.98 12.16
CA LYS A 133 4.36 34.50 11.49
C LYS A 133 4.69 35.48 10.36
N LYS A 134 5.71 36.32 10.55
CA LYS A 134 6.13 37.34 9.58
C LYS A 134 6.79 36.70 8.36
N SER A 135 7.71 35.75 8.58
CA SER A 135 8.33 35.03 7.46
C SER A 135 7.33 34.19 6.68
N LEU A 136 6.30 33.62 7.33
CA LEU A 136 5.19 32.96 6.65
C LEU A 136 4.36 33.93 5.81
N ALA A 137 4.08 35.13 6.33
CA ALA A 137 3.38 36.18 5.60
C ALA A 137 4.14 36.62 4.32
N ASP A 138 5.47 36.58 4.38
CA ASP A 138 6.37 36.94 3.28
C ASP A 138 6.57 35.83 2.23
N VAL A 139 6.09 34.60 2.48
CA VAL A 139 6.19 33.50 1.51
C VAL A 139 5.51 33.92 0.22
N ARG A 140 6.24 33.82 -0.90
CA ARG A 140 5.73 34.12 -2.24
C ARG A 140 5.45 32.83 -2.98
N ILE A 141 4.25 32.70 -3.53
CA ILE A 141 3.86 31.57 -4.38
C ILE A 141 3.66 32.02 -5.83
N PRO A 142 3.95 31.18 -6.83
CA PRO A 142 3.53 31.42 -8.20
C PRO A 142 2.01 31.55 -8.27
N PHE A 143 1.53 32.52 -9.04
CA PHE A 143 0.14 32.94 -9.04
C PHE A 143 -0.35 33.18 -10.48
N PRO A 144 -0.96 32.17 -11.12
CA PRO A 144 -1.77 32.40 -12.32
C PRO A 144 -3.08 33.07 -11.89
N ASP A 145 -3.37 34.25 -12.44
CA ASP A 145 -4.56 35.04 -12.09
C ASP A 145 -5.88 34.34 -12.50
N ASP A 146 -5.83 33.35 -13.40
CA ASP A 146 -6.99 32.57 -13.83
C ASP A 146 -7.24 31.36 -12.91
N LEU A 147 -8.38 31.38 -12.22
CA LEU A 147 -8.84 30.28 -11.38
C LEU A 147 -9.03 28.96 -12.14
N THR A 148 -9.37 29.00 -13.42
CA THR A 148 -9.53 27.78 -14.22
C THR A 148 -8.19 27.07 -14.37
N THR A 149 -7.15 27.81 -14.72
CA THR A 149 -5.75 27.36 -14.77
C THR A 149 -5.30 26.80 -13.42
N GLN A 150 -5.58 27.49 -12.31
CA GLN A 150 -5.26 27.01 -10.97
C GLN A 150 -5.89 25.64 -10.68
N ARG A 151 -7.19 25.49 -10.96
CA ARG A 151 -7.92 24.23 -10.79
C ARG A 151 -7.39 23.13 -11.70
N GLN A 152 -7.05 23.44 -12.94
CA GLN A 152 -6.50 22.47 -13.89
C GLN A 152 -5.13 21.95 -13.44
N ILE A 153 -4.25 22.84 -12.97
CA ILE A 153 -2.95 22.47 -12.37
C ILE A 153 -3.18 21.56 -11.16
N ALA A 154 -4.03 21.97 -10.23
CA ALA A 154 -4.31 21.20 -9.01
C ALA A 154 -4.92 19.83 -9.32
N HIS A 155 -5.85 19.78 -10.28
CA HIS A 155 -6.45 18.53 -10.74
C HIS A 155 -5.40 17.59 -11.33
N LEU A 156 -4.57 18.06 -12.25
CA LEU A 156 -3.55 17.23 -12.88
C LEU A 156 -2.54 16.67 -11.86
N LEU A 157 -2.07 17.50 -10.93
CA LEU A 157 -1.17 17.06 -9.86
C LEU A 157 -1.85 16.05 -8.92
N SER A 158 -3.15 16.23 -8.62
CA SER A 158 -3.92 15.28 -7.81
C SER A 158 -4.05 13.91 -8.47
N ARG A 159 -4.30 13.89 -9.78
CA ARG A 159 -4.37 12.63 -10.54
C ARG A 159 -3.05 11.89 -10.54
N ALA A 160 -1.93 12.61 -10.67
CA ALA A 160 -0.61 12.01 -10.57
C ALA A 160 -0.34 11.43 -9.16
N GLU A 161 -0.67 12.15 -8.08
CA GLU A 161 -0.56 11.64 -6.71
C GLU A 161 -1.46 10.41 -6.46
N GLU A 162 -2.69 10.41 -6.97
CA GLU A 162 -3.63 9.29 -6.87
C GLU A 162 -3.10 8.04 -7.57
N LEU A 163 -2.48 8.19 -8.75
CA LEU A 163 -1.85 7.08 -9.47
C LEU A 163 -0.64 6.53 -8.70
N ILE A 164 0.20 7.40 -8.14
CA ILE A 164 1.33 7.01 -7.27
C ILE A 164 0.82 6.21 -6.06
N ALA A 165 -0.20 6.73 -5.36
CA ALA A 165 -0.80 6.06 -4.21
C ALA A 165 -1.42 4.71 -4.58
N THR A 166 -2.04 4.62 -5.76
CA THR A 166 -2.62 3.38 -6.29
C THR A 166 -1.55 2.33 -6.56
N ARG A 167 -0.40 2.71 -7.14
CA ARG A 167 0.72 1.79 -7.36
C ARG A 167 1.33 1.30 -6.05
N GLN A 168 1.51 2.18 -5.08
CA GLN A 168 1.98 1.81 -3.73
C GLN A 168 1.01 0.84 -3.05
N ARG A 169 -0.30 1.08 -3.13
CA ARG A 169 -1.32 0.17 -2.59
C ARG A 169 -1.31 -1.18 -3.30
N SER A 170 -1.16 -1.20 -4.62
CA SER A 170 -1.06 -2.45 -5.39
C SER A 170 0.14 -3.29 -4.95
N LEU A 171 1.29 -2.68 -4.68
CA LEU A 171 2.46 -3.39 -4.16
C LEU A 171 2.18 -4.01 -2.78
N ALA A 172 1.57 -3.25 -1.87
CA ALA A 172 1.19 -3.76 -0.55
C ALA A 172 0.19 -4.92 -0.63
N LEU A 173 -0.81 -4.84 -1.51
CA LEU A 173 -1.77 -5.92 -1.74
C LEU A 173 -1.12 -7.19 -2.29
N LEU A 174 -0.09 -7.06 -3.13
CA LEU A 174 0.68 -8.22 -3.62
C LEU A 174 1.49 -8.87 -2.49
N ASP A 175 2.04 -8.09 -1.56
CA ASP A 175 2.71 -8.63 -0.36
C ASP A 175 1.72 -9.36 0.55
N ASP A 176 0.54 -8.77 0.79
CA ASP A 176 -0.51 -9.39 1.60
C ASP A 176 -1.08 -10.66 0.95
N PHE A 177 -1.23 -10.67 -0.39
CA PHE A 177 -1.66 -11.85 -1.15
C PHE A 177 -0.67 -13.01 -1.02
N LEU A 178 0.65 -12.77 -1.07
CA LEU A 178 1.63 -13.83 -0.84
C LEU A 178 1.54 -14.38 0.58
N ARG A 179 1.35 -13.50 1.57
CA ARG A 179 1.18 -13.91 2.97
C ARG A 179 -0.07 -14.77 3.16
N SER A 180 -1.21 -14.36 2.60
CA SER A 180 -2.46 -15.13 2.71
C SER A 180 -2.35 -16.47 1.99
N THR A 181 -1.79 -16.48 0.78
CA THR A 181 -1.55 -17.71 0.00
C THR A 181 -0.65 -18.68 0.76
N PHE A 182 0.41 -18.19 1.40
CA PHE A 182 1.29 -19.03 2.23
C PHE A 182 0.50 -19.69 3.38
N LEU A 183 -0.33 -18.94 4.09
CA LEU A 183 -1.14 -19.47 5.19
C LEU A 183 -2.21 -20.45 4.71
N GLU A 184 -2.84 -20.20 3.57
CA GLU A 184 -3.83 -21.09 2.97
C GLU A 184 -3.21 -22.44 2.58
N LEU A 185 -2.07 -22.39 1.87
CA LEU A 185 -1.39 -23.59 1.39
C LEU A 185 -0.74 -24.39 2.51
N PHE A 186 -0.02 -23.72 3.43
CA PHE A 186 0.84 -24.38 4.40
C PHE A 186 0.32 -24.34 5.85
N GLY A 187 -0.66 -23.50 6.16
CA GLY A 187 -1.16 -23.26 7.51
C GLY A 187 -0.27 -22.30 8.31
N ASP A 188 -0.64 -22.03 9.56
CA ASP A 188 0.23 -21.30 10.50
C ASP A 188 1.39 -22.21 10.97
N PRO A 189 2.66 -21.92 10.63
CA PRO A 189 3.79 -22.77 11.00
C PRO A 189 4.03 -22.84 12.50
N THR A 190 3.51 -21.89 13.29
CA THR A 190 3.62 -21.93 14.75
C THR A 190 2.75 -23.02 15.36
N LYS A 191 1.62 -23.33 14.73
CA LYS A 191 0.68 -24.37 15.17
C LYS A 191 0.87 -25.69 14.44
N ASN A 192 1.37 -25.63 13.20
CA ASN A 192 1.51 -26.79 12.30
C ASN A 192 0.20 -27.58 12.16
N GLU A 193 -0.92 -26.89 11.94
CA GLU A 193 -2.26 -27.49 11.88
C GLU A 193 -2.38 -28.60 10.81
N LYS A 194 -1.58 -28.50 9.74
CA LYS A 194 -1.51 -29.48 8.65
C LYS A 194 -0.58 -30.66 8.93
N GLY A 195 0.10 -30.69 10.08
CA GLY A 195 0.87 -31.85 10.53
C GLY A 195 2.14 -32.15 9.72
N TRP A 196 2.76 -31.15 9.10
CA TRP A 196 3.96 -31.35 8.27
C TRP A 196 5.12 -31.94 9.07
N LYS A 197 5.89 -32.83 8.43
CA LYS A 197 7.09 -33.43 9.02
C LYS A 197 8.15 -32.34 9.25
N LYS A 198 8.88 -32.43 10.37
CA LYS A 198 10.01 -31.54 10.69
C LYS A 198 11.34 -32.22 10.37
N GLU A 199 12.26 -31.48 9.77
CA GLU A 199 13.66 -31.88 9.60
C GLU A 199 14.59 -30.68 9.87
N PRO A 200 15.79 -30.91 10.41
CA PRO A 200 16.82 -29.87 10.50
C PRO A 200 17.19 -29.34 9.12
N LEU A 201 17.29 -28.01 8.98
CA LEU A 201 17.64 -27.36 7.71
C LEU A 201 18.97 -27.85 7.12
N GLY A 202 19.94 -28.21 7.97
CA GLY A 202 21.23 -28.76 7.54
C GLY A 202 21.13 -30.10 6.80
N ASN A 203 20.03 -30.83 6.94
CA ASN A 203 19.75 -32.05 6.18
C ASN A 203 19.10 -31.76 4.82
N LEU A 204 18.55 -30.55 4.64
CA LEU A 204 17.76 -30.17 3.47
C LEU A 204 18.54 -29.25 2.50
N ALA A 205 19.62 -28.63 2.98
CA ALA A 205 20.39 -27.66 2.22
C ALA A 205 21.88 -27.65 2.57
N ASP A 206 22.70 -27.30 1.58
CA ASP A 206 24.07 -26.89 1.79
C ASP A 206 24.09 -25.45 2.30
N ILE A 207 24.66 -25.26 3.49
CA ILE A 207 24.70 -23.97 4.16
C ILE A 207 26.14 -23.58 4.43
N VAL A 208 26.54 -22.43 3.87
CA VAL A 208 27.88 -21.88 4.01
C VAL A 208 27.83 -20.42 4.47
N SER A 209 28.83 -20.01 5.25
CA SER A 209 29.16 -18.61 5.52
C SER A 209 30.17 -18.14 4.45
N GLY A 210 30.03 -16.89 4.02
CA GLY A 210 30.80 -16.34 2.91
C GLY A 210 32.24 -15.94 3.23
N VAL A 211 32.84 -15.19 2.32
CA VAL A 211 34.24 -14.75 2.38
C VAL A 211 34.45 -13.74 3.52
N THR A 212 35.58 -13.86 4.24
CA THR A 212 35.96 -12.90 5.28
C THR A 212 36.81 -11.79 4.68
N LYS A 213 36.39 -10.54 4.88
CA LYS A 213 37.18 -9.37 4.49
C LYS A 213 38.41 -9.25 5.42
N ASN A 214 39.62 -9.19 4.86
CA ASN A 214 40.92 -9.08 5.55
C ASN A 214 41.59 -10.40 5.98
N THR A 215 41.69 -11.37 5.08
CA THR A 215 42.61 -12.49 5.27
C THR A 215 44.05 -11.95 5.24
N ARG A 216 44.85 -12.18 6.31
CA ARG A 216 46.25 -11.73 6.39
C ARG A 216 47.18 -12.41 5.37
N GLN A 217 46.70 -13.40 4.63
CA GLN A 217 47.45 -14.12 3.60
C GLN A 217 47.25 -13.47 2.24
N ALA A 218 48.35 -13.23 1.53
CA ALA A 218 48.31 -12.82 0.13
C ALA A 218 47.64 -13.89 -0.72
N ILE A 219 46.61 -13.50 -1.48
CA ILE A 219 45.89 -14.38 -2.41
C ILE A 219 46.75 -14.56 -3.66
N LYS A 220 47.08 -15.81 -4.01
CA LYS A 220 47.76 -16.11 -5.27
C LYS A 220 46.76 -16.05 -6.42
N HIS A 221 47.06 -15.27 -7.46
CA HIS A 221 46.18 -15.04 -8.63
C HIS A 221 44.78 -14.58 -8.21
N PRO A 222 44.63 -13.36 -7.65
CA PRO A 222 43.34 -12.86 -7.21
C PRO A 222 42.40 -12.67 -8.40
N ILE A 223 41.15 -13.07 -8.19
CA ILE A 223 40.03 -12.82 -9.09
C ILE A 223 39.13 -11.81 -8.41
N GLU A 224 38.86 -10.69 -9.08
CA GLU A 224 37.97 -9.66 -8.57
C GLU A 224 36.51 -9.97 -8.98
N LEU A 225 35.63 -10.15 -7.99
CA LEU A 225 34.21 -10.45 -8.22
C LEU A 225 33.29 -9.53 -7.40
N PRO A 226 32.07 -9.25 -7.89
CA PRO A 226 31.05 -8.58 -7.09
C PRO A 226 30.65 -9.44 -5.89
N TYR A 227 30.40 -8.83 -4.73
CA TYR A 227 29.93 -9.55 -3.55
C TYR A 227 28.79 -8.87 -2.80
N MET A 228 27.90 -9.71 -2.28
CA MET A 228 26.79 -9.29 -1.43
C MET A 228 27.26 -8.95 -0.01
N ARG A 229 26.80 -7.81 0.50
CA ARG A 229 26.97 -7.38 1.90
C ARG A 229 25.65 -7.43 2.67
N VAL A 230 25.71 -7.34 3.99
CA VAL A 230 24.51 -7.27 4.85
C VAL A 230 23.59 -6.12 4.40
N ALA A 231 24.15 -5.01 3.93
CA ALA A 231 23.38 -3.88 3.39
C ALA A 231 22.57 -4.24 2.12
N ASN A 232 23.02 -5.25 1.35
CA ASN A 232 22.39 -5.67 0.11
C ASN A 232 21.25 -6.69 0.32
N VAL A 233 21.20 -7.37 1.47
CA VAL A 233 20.17 -8.38 1.76
C VAL A 233 19.10 -7.80 2.67
N GLN A 234 17.91 -7.60 2.11
CA GLN A 234 16.74 -7.04 2.82
C GLN A 234 15.67 -8.12 3.02
N ASP A 235 14.61 -7.80 3.76
CA ASP A 235 13.48 -8.72 3.98
C ASP A 235 12.73 -8.93 2.66
N GLY A 236 12.89 -10.10 2.04
CA GLY A 236 12.22 -10.50 0.80
C GLY A 236 12.74 -9.85 -0.49
N LYS A 237 13.83 -9.07 -0.46
CA LYS A 237 14.42 -8.46 -1.66
C LYS A 237 15.91 -8.18 -1.50
N PHE A 238 16.58 -7.88 -2.61
CA PHE A 238 17.94 -7.34 -2.62
C PHE A 238 17.97 -5.85 -2.90
N ASP A 239 18.85 -5.14 -2.21
CA ASP A 239 19.25 -3.78 -2.57
C ASP A 239 20.57 -3.84 -3.35
N LEU A 240 20.48 -3.57 -4.66
CA LEU A 240 21.58 -3.65 -5.61
C LEU A 240 22.05 -2.27 -6.07
N SER A 241 21.61 -1.20 -5.40
CA SER A 241 22.00 0.18 -5.75
C SER A 241 23.50 0.43 -5.63
N GLU A 242 24.16 -0.26 -4.69
CA GLU A 242 25.61 -0.22 -4.48
C GLU A 242 26.17 -1.64 -4.30
N ILE A 243 26.93 -2.10 -5.28
CA ILE A 243 27.63 -3.39 -5.25
C ILE A 243 29.14 -3.13 -5.24
N LYS A 244 29.83 -3.81 -4.32
CA LYS A 244 31.28 -3.75 -4.19
C LYS A 244 31.92 -5.01 -4.75
N THR A 245 33.18 -4.90 -5.10
CA THR A 245 34.03 -6.02 -5.50
C THR A 245 34.94 -6.46 -4.35
N ILE A 246 35.42 -7.70 -4.45
CA ILE A 246 36.41 -8.30 -3.55
C ILE A 246 37.32 -9.22 -4.35
N GLU A 247 38.60 -9.23 -3.99
CA GLU A 247 39.59 -10.17 -4.52
C GLU A 247 39.50 -11.51 -3.78
N VAL A 248 39.38 -12.60 -4.52
CA VAL A 248 39.26 -13.96 -4.00
C VAL A 248 40.10 -14.95 -4.80
N SER A 249 40.41 -16.08 -4.19
CA SER A 249 41.04 -17.22 -4.89
C SER A 249 40.02 -18.00 -5.70
N GLN A 250 40.47 -18.71 -6.74
CA GLN A 250 39.63 -19.61 -7.54
C GLN A 250 38.81 -20.61 -6.69
N ARG A 251 39.39 -21.12 -5.59
CA ARG A 251 38.70 -22.03 -4.66
C ARG A 251 37.54 -21.36 -3.92
N GLU A 252 37.67 -20.07 -3.60
CA GLU A 252 36.61 -19.29 -2.95
C GLU A 252 35.49 -18.95 -3.94
N VAL A 253 35.83 -18.70 -5.20
CA VAL A 253 34.83 -18.57 -6.27
C VAL A 253 33.97 -19.83 -6.34
N GLU A 254 34.60 -21.00 -6.54
CA GLU A 254 33.88 -22.28 -6.64
C GLU A 254 33.00 -22.58 -5.42
N LYS A 255 33.45 -22.17 -4.23
CA LYS A 255 32.72 -22.43 -2.98
C LYS A 255 31.56 -21.45 -2.74
N TYR A 256 31.76 -20.15 -3.00
CA TYR A 256 30.84 -19.09 -2.55
C TYR A 256 30.05 -18.43 -3.68
N GLN A 257 30.28 -18.80 -4.93
CA GLN A 257 29.50 -18.30 -6.04
C GLN A 257 28.03 -18.65 -5.87
N LEU A 258 27.20 -17.62 -6.05
CA LEU A 258 25.76 -17.70 -5.98
C LEU A 258 25.19 -18.31 -7.25
N GLN A 259 24.11 -19.04 -7.08
CA GLN A 259 23.35 -19.72 -8.11
C GLN A 259 21.86 -19.40 -7.94
N GLN A 260 21.11 -19.46 -9.03
CA GLN A 260 19.67 -19.28 -9.00
C GLN A 260 19.03 -20.26 -8.01
N GLY A 261 18.15 -19.73 -7.15
CA GLY A 261 17.49 -20.49 -6.10
C GLY A 261 18.24 -20.52 -4.76
N ASP A 262 19.46 -19.97 -4.69
CA ASP A 262 20.13 -19.79 -3.41
C ASP A 262 19.36 -18.82 -2.51
N ILE A 263 19.17 -19.16 -1.25
CA ILE A 263 18.57 -18.26 -0.26
C ILE A 263 19.69 -17.56 0.49
N LEU A 264 19.69 -16.23 0.45
CA LEU A 264 20.63 -15.42 1.23
C LEU A 264 19.96 -14.94 2.51
N LEU A 265 20.60 -15.22 3.65
CA LEU A 265 20.12 -14.84 4.97
C LEU A 265 21.18 -14.04 5.72
N THR A 266 20.80 -12.98 6.41
CA THR A 266 21.74 -12.23 7.25
C THR A 266 22.01 -12.94 8.57
N GLU A 267 23.25 -12.87 9.04
CA GLU A 267 23.67 -13.46 10.33
C GLU A 267 23.01 -12.77 11.53
N GLY A 268 22.79 -11.46 11.42
CA GLY A 268 22.31 -10.67 12.55
C GLY A 268 22.15 -9.19 12.22
N GLY A 269 21.76 -8.45 13.24
CA GLY A 269 21.44 -7.02 13.18
C GLY A 269 20.56 -6.66 14.37
N ASP A 270 19.60 -5.76 14.14
CA ASP A 270 18.52 -5.54 15.13
C ASP A 270 17.74 -6.86 15.31
N PRO A 271 17.21 -7.16 16.51
CA PRO A 271 16.47 -8.39 16.76
C PRO A 271 15.35 -8.69 15.75
N ASP A 272 14.67 -7.64 15.26
CA ASP A 272 13.62 -7.73 14.22
C ASP A 272 14.15 -8.05 12.81
N LYS A 273 15.48 -8.17 12.65
CA LYS A 273 16.19 -8.50 11.40
C LYS A 273 16.62 -9.95 11.31
N LEU A 274 16.46 -10.74 12.36
CA LEU A 274 16.80 -12.16 12.34
C LEU A 274 15.90 -12.95 11.38
N GLY A 275 16.51 -13.83 10.57
CA GLY A 275 15.80 -14.64 9.58
C GLY A 275 15.36 -13.87 8.34
N ARG A 276 15.82 -12.62 8.14
CA ARG A 276 15.61 -11.88 6.90
C ARG A 276 16.45 -12.45 5.77
N GLY A 277 15.83 -12.57 4.60
CA GLY A 277 16.50 -12.99 3.40
C GLY A 277 15.63 -12.91 2.17
N ALA A 278 16.23 -13.30 1.05
CA ALA A 278 15.57 -13.39 -0.23
C ALA A 278 16.20 -14.51 -1.07
N VAL A 279 15.47 -14.96 -2.08
CA VAL A 279 15.91 -15.97 -3.04
C VAL A 279 16.65 -15.28 -4.17
N TRP A 280 17.89 -15.69 -4.41
CA TRP A 280 18.76 -15.24 -5.48
C TRP A 280 18.23 -15.71 -6.84
N SER A 281 18.03 -14.76 -7.75
CA SER A 281 17.49 -14.98 -9.10
C SER A 281 18.50 -14.65 -10.19
N ASN A 282 19.81 -14.78 -9.89
CA ASN A 282 20.91 -14.41 -10.78
C ASN A 282 20.90 -12.94 -11.17
N GLU A 283 20.64 -12.07 -10.20
CA GLU A 283 20.60 -10.62 -10.39
C GLU A 283 21.96 -10.06 -10.86
N ILE A 284 23.06 -10.71 -10.45
CA ILE A 284 24.43 -10.35 -10.82
C ILE A 284 25.21 -11.61 -11.19
N GLU A 285 25.83 -11.58 -12.35
CA GLU A 285 26.69 -12.67 -12.83
C GLU A 285 27.95 -12.81 -11.97
N HIS A 286 28.37 -14.05 -11.69
CA HIS A 286 29.55 -14.37 -10.89
C HIS A 286 29.60 -13.72 -9.49
N CYS A 287 28.44 -13.45 -8.89
CA CYS A 287 28.40 -12.84 -7.57
C CYS A 287 28.70 -13.85 -6.44
N ILE A 288 29.42 -13.39 -5.43
CA ILE A 288 29.71 -14.12 -4.19
C ILE A 288 29.12 -13.38 -2.98
N HIS A 289 29.36 -13.86 -1.75
CA HIS A 289 28.81 -13.23 -0.55
C HIS A 289 29.83 -13.15 0.60
N GLN A 290 29.64 -12.19 1.50
CA GLN A 290 30.47 -12.03 2.69
C GLN A 290 30.10 -13.00 3.83
N ASN A 291 30.98 -13.15 4.81
CA ASN A 291 30.84 -14.02 5.99
C ASN A 291 29.57 -13.77 6.84
N HIS A 292 29.08 -12.52 6.90
CA HIS A 292 27.85 -12.17 7.63
C HIS A 292 26.55 -12.42 6.84
N ILE A 293 26.65 -13.11 5.70
CA ILE A 293 25.54 -13.63 4.92
C ILE A 293 25.72 -15.14 4.81
N PHE A 294 24.69 -15.87 5.18
CA PHE A 294 24.58 -17.29 4.90
C PHE A 294 23.96 -17.50 3.53
N ARG A 295 24.54 -18.43 2.77
CA ARG A 295 23.89 -19.00 1.59
C ARG A 295 23.31 -20.34 1.97
N VAL A 296 22.03 -20.54 1.69
CA VAL A 296 21.31 -21.81 1.83
C VAL A 296 20.96 -22.31 0.42
N ARG A 297 21.59 -23.40 -0.02
CA ARG A 297 21.33 -24.05 -1.31
C ARG A 297 20.62 -25.37 -1.08
N VAL A 298 19.35 -25.45 -1.42
CA VAL A 298 18.52 -26.66 -1.18
C VAL A 298 18.99 -27.84 -2.05
N PHE A 299 19.02 -29.05 -1.48
CA PHE A 299 19.54 -30.24 -2.19
C PHE A 299 18.54 -30.85 -3.19
N SER A 300 17.27 -30.94 -2.80
CA SER A 300 16.09 -31.31 -3.61
C SER A 300 14.90 -31.57 -2.66
N SER A 301 13.66 -31.50 -3.16
CA SER A 301 12.36 -31.62 -2.43
C SER A 301 11.83 -30.38 -1.70
N ILE A 302 12.62 -29.31 -1.58
CA ILE A 302 12.18 -28.06 -0.98
C ILE A 302 12.23 -26.93 -2.01
N GLU A 303 11.13 -26.20 -2.13
CA GLU A 303 11.05 -25.01 -2.97
C GLU A 303 11.68 -23.80 -2.23
N PRO A 304 12.65 -23.08 -2.84
CA PRO A 304 13.36 -21.99 -2.17
C PRO A 304 12.49 -20.86 -1.64
N HIS A 305 11.47 -20.42 -2.38
CA HIS A 305 10.60 -19.33 -1.94
C HIS A 305 9.76 -19.75 -0.73
N TYR A 306 9.25 -20.98 -0.70
CA TYR A 306 8.58 -21.56 0.46
C TYR A 306 9.49 -21.53 1.68
N LEU A 307 10.71 -22.06 1.56
CA LEU A 307 11.66 -22.12 2.66
C LEU A 307 12.04 -20.73 3.17
N CYS A 308 12.30 -19.79 2.25
CA CYS A 308 12.59 -18.40 2.61
C CYS A 308 11.42 -17.77 3.39
N ASN A 309 10.18 -18.00 2.96
CA ASN A 309 8.98 -17.52 3.66
C ASN A 309 8.81 -18.19 5.04
N LEU A 310 9.10 -19.49 5.15
CA LEU A 310 9.05 -20.20 6.42
C LEU A 310 10.06 -19.65 7.43
N ILE A 311 11.30 -19.42 7.00
CA ILE A 311 12.39 -18.85 7.82
C ILE A 311 12.06 -17.40 8.24
N GLY A 312 11.50 -16.59 7.34
CA GLY A 312 11.09 -15.21 7.61
C GLY A 312 9.78 -15.06 8.41
N SER A 313 9.02 -16.14 8.55
CA SER A 313 7.74 -16.15 9.28
C SER A 313 7.92 -15.91 10.79
N ARG A 314 6.80 -15.71 11.50
CA ARG A 314 6.80 -15.62 12.98
C ARG A 314 7.43 -16.85 13.64
N TYR A 315 7.26 -18.02 13.05
CA TYR A 315 7.88 -19.26 13.53
C TYR A 315 9.41 -19.20 13.49
N GLY A 316 9.97 -18.83 12.33
CA GLY A 316 11.42 -18.70 12.17
C GLY A 316 12.01 -17.57 13.01
N LYS A 317 11.38 -16.39 13.00
CA LYS A 317 11.78 -15.26 13.85
C LYS A 317 11.82 -15.65 15.34
N ASN A 318 10.79 -16.34 15.84
CA ASN A 318 10.76 -16.80 17.23
C ASN A 318 11.85 -17.84 17.54
N TYR A 319 12.14 -18.75 16.62
CA TYR A 319 13.23 -19.71 16.77
C TYR A 319 14.58 -18.99 16.89
N PHE A 320 14.88 -18.09 15.95
CA PHE A 320 16.15 -17.37 15.96
C PHE A 320 16.27 -16.41 17.13
N LEU A 321 15.21 -15.74 17.56
CA LEU A 321 15.24 -14.89 18.76
C LEU A 321 15.60 -15.69 20.02
N LYS A 322 15.13 -16.94 20.14
CA LYS A 322 15.46 -17.82 21.27
C LYS A 322 16.88 -18.39 21.17
N ALA A 323 17.34 -18.68 19.96
CA ALA A 323 18.65 -19.27 19.72
C ALA A 323 19.78 -18.21 19.69
N ALA A 324 19.48 -16.97 19.32
CA ALA A 324 20.47 -15.94 19.07
C ALA A 324 21.26 -15.55 20.32
N LYS A 325 22.52 -15.21 20.11
CA LYS A 325 23.33 -14.56 21.14
C LYS A 325 22.97 -13.08 21.13
N GLN A 326 22.55 -12.55 22.27
CA GLN A 326 22.13 -11.15 22.41
C GLN A 326 23.20 -10.34 23.12
N THR A 327 23.56 -9.19 22.54
CA THR A 327 24.26 -8.09 23.19
C THR A 327 23.37 -6.85 23.17
N THR A 328 23.77 -5.75 23.81
CA THR A 328 22.97 -4.51 23.83
C THR A 328 22.68 -4.02 22.41
N GLY A 329 21.44 -4.21 21.96
CA GLY A 329 20.91 -3.73 20.68
C GLY A 329 21.14 -4.65 19.47
N ILE A 330 21.89 -5.75 19.61
CA ILE A 330 22.25 -6.63 18.48
C ILE A 330 21.94 -8.08 18.85
N ALA A 331 21.30 -8.78 17.92
CA ALA A 331 21.15 -10.23 17.97
C ALA A 331 21.78 -10.85 16.72
N SER A 332 22.53 -11.94 16.91
CA SER A 332 23.10 -12.72 15.81
C SER A 332 22.93 -14.21 16.03
N ILE A 333 22.84 -14.93 14.92
CA ILE A 333 22.79 -16.38 14.86
C ILE A 333 24.04 -16.94 14.19
N ASN A 334 24.49 -18.13 14.55
CA ASN A 334 25.61 -18.78 13.88
C ASN A 334 25.14 -19.87 12.90
N LEU A 335 26.08 -20.41 12.11
CA LEU A 335 25.81 -21.44 11.12
C LEU A 335 25.14 -22.69 11.71
N ASN A 336 25.54 -23.11 12.92
CA ASN A 336 24.95 -24.30 13.57
C ASN A 336 23.49 -24.05 13.98
N GLN A 337 23.17 -22.84 14.45
CA GLN A 337 21.79 -22.48 14.78
C GLN A 337 20.90 -22.45 13.54
N LEU A 338 21.42 -21.96 12.41
CA LEU A 338 20.72 -22.01 11.13
C LEU A 338 20.53 -23.45 10.64
N LYS A 339 21.58 -24.30 10.69
CA LYS A 339 21.48 -25.73 10.33
C LYS A 339 20.47 -26.50 11.19
N ASN A 340 20.32 -26.12 12.46
CA ASN A 340 19.36 -26.76 13.37
C ASN A 340 17.94 -26.20 13.26
N PHE A 341 17.69 -25.21 12.38
CA PHE A 341 16.34 -24.69 12.18
C PHE A 341 15.37 -25.83 11.81
N PRO A 342 14.31 -26.06 12.59
CA PRO A 342 13.36 -27.13 12.34
C PRO A 342 12.40 -26.73 11.20
N ALA A 343 12.78 -27.04 9.97
CA ALA A 343 12.00 -26.75 8.78
C ALA A 343 10.89 -27.79 8.59
N TYR A 344 9.71 -27.32 8.17
CA TYR A 344 8.61 -28.19 7.79
C TYR A 344 8.78 -28.66 6.34
N ILE A 345 8.33 -29.88 6.05
CA ILE A 345 8.36 -30.49 4.72
C ILE A 345 6.91 -30.75 4.26
N PRO A 346 6.29 -29.79 3.55
CA PRO A 346 5.02 -29.99 2.89
C PRO A 346 5.14 -30.83 1.62
N ASP A 347 4.00 -31.20 1.03
CA ASP A 347 3.95 -31.88 -0.26
C ASP A 347 4.69 -31.05 -1.36
N PRO A 348 5.61 -31.65 -2.14
CA PRO A 348 6.32 -30.99 -3.22
C PRO A 348 5.42 -30.27 -4.24
N VAL A 349 4.21 -30.77 -4.50
CA VAL A 349 3.23 -30.17 -5.43
C VAL A 349 2.74 -28.82 -4.91
N VAL A 350 2.44 -28.74 -3.61
CA VAL A 350 1.99 -27.50 -2.96
C VAL A 350 3.13 -26.47 -2.92
N GLN A 351 4.34 -26.93 -2.62
CA GLN A 351 5.54 -26.10 -2.66
C GLN A 351 5.80 -25.52 -4.07
N ALA A 352 5.76 -26.36 -5.11
CA ALA A 352 5.94 -25.94 -6.50
C ALA A 352 4.82 -24.99 -6.98
N THR A 353 3.61 -25.13 -6.45
CA THR A 353 2.51 -24.20 -6.70
C THR A 353 2.80 -22.83 -6.10
N PHE A 354 3.26 -22.78 -4.85
CA PHE A 354 3.66 -21.54 -4.20
C PHE A 354 4.82 -20.85 -4.93
N GLY A 355 5.87 -21.58 -5.31
CA GLY A 355 6.99 -21.02 -6.08
C GLY A 355 6.55 -20.37 -7.40
N ARG A 356 5.63 -20.99 -8.14
CA ARG A 356 5.04 -20.40 -9.36
C ARG A 356 4.28 -19.11 -9.07
N ILE A 357 3.49 -19.08 -8.00
CA ILE A 357 2.75 -17.88 -7.57
C ILE A 357 3.72 -16.76 -7.20
N VAL A 358 4.75 -17.05 -6.41
CA VAL A 358 5.77 -16.07 -6.01
C VAL A 358 6.46 -15.47 -7.22
N ASN A 359 6.91 -16.30 -8.17
CA ASN A 359 7.56 -15.82 -9.39
C ASN A 359 6.66 -14.88 -10.22
N HIS A 360 5.38 -15.23 -10.35
CA HIS A 360 4.42 -14.39 -11.05
C HIS A 360 4.20 -13.06 -10.31
N VAL A 361 4.04 -13.10 -8.99
CA VAL A 361 3.87 -11.91 -8.17
C VAL A 361 5.10 -11.01 -8.20
N GLU A 362 6.31 -11.55 -8.12
CA GLU A 362 7.53 -10.73 -8.21
C GLU A 362 7.67 -10.07 -9.58
N THR A 363 7.29 -10.76 -10.66
CA THR A 363 7.20 -10.15 -12.00
C THR A 363 6.22 -8.97 -12.03
N LEU A 364 5.04 -9.13 -11.40
CA LEU A 364 4.07 -8.03 -11.28
C LEU A 364 4.63 -6.88 -10.43
N LYS A 365 5.26 -7.18 -9.29
CA LYS A 365 5.86 -6.15 -8.42
C LYS A 365 6.94 -5.37 -9.14
N THR A 366 7.80 -6.01 -9.92
CA THR A 366 8.82 -5.31 -10.73
C THR A 366 8.19 -4.30 -11.68
N ARG A 367 7.18 -4.72 -12.46
CA ARG A 367 6.43 -3.80 -13.35
C ARG A 367 5.76 -2.65 -12.60
N GLN A 368 5.20 -2.91 -11.43
CA GLN A 368 4.59 -1.85 -10.62
C GLN A 368 5.60 -0.89 -10.00
N ARG A 369 6.79 -1.38 -9.62
CA ARG A 369 7.90 -0.55 -9.13
C ARG A 369 8.42 0.37 -10.24
N GLU A 370 8.60 -0.16 -11.45
CA GLU A 370 8.99 0.64 -12.62
C GLU A 370 7.94 1.71 -12.94
N SER A 371 6.66 1.33 -12.97
CA SER A 371 5.55 2.29 -13.16
C SER A 371 5.52 3.36 -12.07
N LEU A 372 5.78 2.98 -10.80
CA LEU A 372 5.84 3.92 -9.69
C LEU A 372 6.97 4.94 -9.86
N VAL A 373 8.18 4.50 -10.23
CA VAL A 373 9.32 5.39 -10.49
C VAL A 373 9.00 6.34 -11.65
N ALA A 374 8.42 5.83 -12.74
CA ALA A 374 8.02 6.66 -13.88
C ALA A 374 6.98 7.73 -13.48
N LEU A 375 5.97 7.35 -12.68
CA LEU A 375 4.95 8.28 -12.17
C LEU A 375 5.53 9.32 -11.22
N GLN A 376 6.49 8.94 -10.37
CA GLN A 376 7.19 9.87 -9.48
C GLN A 376 7.99 10.91 -10.29
N ASN A 377 8.72 10.46 -11.32
CA ASN A 377 9.44 11.36 -12.23
C ASN A 377 8.49 12.29 -12.99
N LEU A 378 7.37 11.75 -13.49
CA LEU A 378 6.32 12.53 -14.13
C LEU A 378 5.75 13.60 -13.18
N TYR A 379 5.42 13.22 -11.95
CA TYR A 379 4.92 14.15 -10.94
C TYR A 379 5.91 15.29 -10.67
N GLN A 380 7.21 14.99 -10.50
CA GLN A 380 8.23 16.03 -10.31
C GLN A 380 8.33 16.97 -11.52
N SER A 381 8.28 16.42 -12.75
CA SER A 381 8.28 17.21 -13.98
C SER A 381 7.04 18.11 -14.08
N LEU A 382 5.85 17.56 -13.80
CA LEU A 382 4.58 18.31 -13.80
C LEU A 382 4.60 19.42 -12.76
N LEU A 383 5.06 19.13 -11.53
CA LEU A 383 5.17 20.10 -10.45
C LEU A 383 6.08 21.27 -10.87
N GLN A 384 7.29 20.97 -11.37
CA GLN A 384 8.23 21.99 -11.82
C GLN A 384 7.66 22.84 -12.96
N ARG A 385 7.07 22.21 -13.99
CA ARG A 385 6.52 22.93 -15.15
C ARG A 385 5.28 23.73 -14.82
N ALA A 386 4.42 23.20 -13.94
CA ALA A 386 3.21 23.88 -13.49
C ALA A 386 3.56 25.19 -12.80
N PHE A 387 4.50 25.16 -11.87
CA PHE A 387 4.86 26.33 -11.06
C PHE A 387 5.90 27.26 -11.70
N SER A 388 6.55 26.83 -12.79
CA SER A 388 7.36 27.71 -13.66
C SER A 388 6.59 28.37 -14.81
N GLY A 389 5.31 28.03 -15.00
CA GLY A 389 4.48 28.55 -16.11
C GLY A 389 4.81 27.96 -17.48
N GLN A 390 5.43 26.77 -17.49
CA GLN A 390 5.82 26.01 -18.69
C GLN A 390 4.89 24.82 -18.98
N LEU A 391 3.85 24.65 -18.17
CA LEU A 391 2.83 23.62 -18.36
C LEU A 391 1.61 24.23 -19.06
N ASP A 392 1.32 23.73 -20.25
CA ASP A 392 0.04 24.00 -20.92
C ASP A 392 -1.03 23.08 -20.33
N VAL A 393 -2.08 23.68 -19.77
CA VAL A 393 -3.21 22.97 -19.14
C VAL A 393 -4.53 23.22 -19.85
N SER A 394 -4.52 23.90 -21.00
CA SER A 394 -5.73 24.24 -21.77
C SER A 394 -6.57 23.01 -22.15
N GLY A 395 -5.92 21.87 -22.39
CA GLY A 395 -6.57 20.59 -22.70
C GLY A 395 -7.06 19.78 -21.49
N VAL A 396 -6.78 20.23 -20.25
CA VAL A 396 -7.18 19.51 -19.03
C VAL A 396 -8.66 19.73 -18.77
N ARG A 397 -9.46 18.67 -18.94
CA ARG A 397 -10.88 18.69 -18.58
C ARG A 397 -11.03 18.58 -17.07
N LEU A 398 -11.65 19.59 -16.47
CA LEU A 398 -12.07 19.52 -15.08
C LEU A 398 -13.30 18.62 -14.98
N PRO A 399 -13.42 17.77 -13.95
CA PRO A 399 -14.66 17.06 -13.68
C PRO A 399 -15.78 18.09 -13.49
N GLU A 400 -16.94 17.86 -14.11
CA GLU A 400 -18.15 18.63 -13.83
C GLU A 400 -18.40 18.59 -12.32
N SER A 401 -18.68 19.75 -11.71
CA SER A 401 -18.86 19.90 -10.27
C SER A 401 -19.69 18.74 -9.71
N GLU A 402 -19.13 17.94 -8.80
CA GLU A 402 -19.90 16.89 -8.13
C GLU A 402 -21.20 17.50 -7.57
N PRO A 403 -22.36 16.84 -7.76
CA PRO A 403 -23.63 17.39 -7.30
C PRO A 403 -23.62 17.47 -5.76
N SER A 404 -24.28 18.51 -5.23
CA SER A 404 -24.23 18.89 -3.82
C SER A 404 -24.56 17.74 -2.83
N PRO A 405 -24.19 17.86 -1.54
CA PRO A 405 -24.44 16.84 -0.51
C PRO A 405 -25.92 16.41 -0.38
N ALA A 406 -26.87 17.24 -0.85
CA ALA A 406 -28.29 16.92 -0.89
C ALA A 406 -28.62 15.79 -1.89
N SER A 407 -27.88 15.67 -2.99
CA SER A 407 -28.08 14.68 -4.05
C SER A 407 -27.64 13.27 -3.62
N ARG A 408 -26.64 13.18 -2.73
CA ARG A 408 -26.22 11.91 -2.10
C ARG A 408 -27.34 11.35 -1.20
N ARG A 409 -28.12 12.20 -0.52
CA ARG A 409 -29.29 11.78 0.28
C ARG A 409 -30.48 11.33 -0.58
N VAL A 410 -30.64 11.87 -1.79
CA VAL A 410 -31.70 11.45 -2.72
C VAL A 410 -31.40 10.08 -3.34
N ASN A 411 -30.14 9.80 -3.69
CA ASN A 411 -29.75 8.45 -4.16
C ASN A 411 -29.84 7.39 -3.06
N GLN A 412 -29.55 7.74 -1.80
CA GLN A 412 -29.77 6.83 -0.67
C GLN A 412 -31.27 6.60 -0.39
N ARG A 413 -32.09 7.67 -0.43
CA ARG A 413 -33.56 7.56 -0.30
C ARG A 413 -34.24 6.81 -1.45
N ASN A 414 -33.73 6.89 -2.67
CA ASN A 414 -34.26 6.13 -3.81
C ASN A 414 -33.90 4.64 -3.73
N SER A 415 -32.70 4.31 -3.21
CA SER A 415 -32.32 2.93 -2.88
C SER A 415 -33.20 2.35 -1.78
N ASP A 416 -33.46 3.12 -0.71
CA ASP A 416 -34.31 2.71 0.40
C ASP A 416 -35.80 2.61 0.00
N ARG A 417 -36.29 3.48 -0.90
CA ARG A 417 -37.64 3.36 -1.48
C ARG A 417 -37.76 2.12 -2.39
N LYS A 418 -36.74 1.78 -3.17
CA LYS A 418 -36.71 0.54 -3.98
C LYS A 418 -36.68 -0.71 -3.09
N LEU A 419 -35.91 -0.69 -2.00
CA LEU A 419 -35.87 -1.78 -1.02
C LEU A 419 -37.20 -1.95 -0.26
N LYS A 420 -37.90 -0.85 0.07
CA LYS A 420 -39.26 -0.91 0.64
C LYS A 420 -40.32 -1.38 -0.34
N LEU A 421 -40.20 -1.04 -1.63
CA LEU A 421 -41.09 -1.58 -2.67
C LEU A 421 -40.85 -3.08 -2.85
N LEU A 422 -39.59 -3.53 -2.81
CA LEU A 422 -39.20 -4.94 -2.88
C LEU A 422 -39.68 -5.74 -1.66
N SER A 423 -39.55 -5.20 -0.44
CA SER A 423 -40.08 -5.87 0.75
C SER A 423 -41.60 -6.02 0.70
N ASN A 424 -42.32 -5.04 0.17
CA ASN A 424 -43.79 -5.09 0.05
C ASN A 424 -44.24 -6.05 -1.07
N VAL A 425 -43.47 -6.17 -2.16
CA VAL A 425 -43.73 -7.14 -3.23
C VAL A 425 -43.42 -8.58 -2.78
N ILE A 426 -42.39 -8.76 -1.96
CA ILE A 426 -42.05 -10.06 -1.35
C ILE A 426 -43.14 -10.47 -0.35
N HIS A 427 -43.57 -9.57 0.54
CA HIS A 427 -44.67 -9.85 1.48
C HIS A 427 -46.01 -10.08 0.78
N LYS A 428 -46.32 -9.37 -0.31
CA LYS A 428 -47.54 -9.60 -1.10
C LYS A 428 -47.51 -10.97 -1.79
N ARG A 429 -46.34 -11.42 -2.26
CA ARG A 429 -46.15 -12.77 -2.84
C ARG A 429 -46.07 -13.89 -1.79
N GLU A 430 -45.73 -13.57 -0.55
CA GLU A 430 -45.80 -14.49 0.60
C GLU A 430 -47.24 -14.66 1.09
N MET A 431 -48.05 -13.59 1.10
CA MET A 431 -49.48 -13.63 1.42
C MET A 431 -50.29 -14.31 0.31
N GLU A 432 -49.98 -14.08 -0.97
CA GLU A 432 -50.59 -14.80 -2.12
C GLU A 432 -50.19 -16.29 -2.16
N ARG A 433 -49.17 -16.70 -1.40
CA ARG A 433 -48.74 -18.11 -1.21
C ARG A 433 -49.53 -18.85 -0.13
N GLU A 434 -50.28 -18.15 0.73
CA GLU A 434 -51.05 -18.77 1.82
C GLU A 434 -52.48 -19.18 1.40
N GLU A 435 -52.96 -18.82 0.20
CA GLU A 435 -54.38 -19.00 -0.18
C GLU A 435 -54.71 -20.10 -1.20
N THR A 436 -53.74 -20.90 -1.67
CA THR A 436 -54.05 -22.06 -2.55
C THR A 436 -53.50 -23.35 -1.99
N THR A 437 -54.37 -24.04 -1.26
CA THR A 437 -54.24 -25.42 -0.77
C THR A 437 -54.61 -26.40 -1.89
N ALA A 438 -53.72 -27.34 -2.23
CA ALA A 438 -54.06 -28.75 -2.54
C ALA A 438 -52.83 -29.55 -3.02
N HIS A 439 -52.43 -30.51 -2.17
CA HIS A 439 -51.73 -31.79 -2.40
C HIS A 439 -50.35 -31.87 -3.09
N PRO A 440 -49.50 -32.82 -2.63
CA PRO A 440 -48.06 -32.67 -2.63
C PRO A 440 -47.43 -33.46 -3.77
N THR A 441 -47.08 -32.77 -4.85
CA THR A 441 -45.97 -33.22 -5.70
C THR A 441 -44.71 -32.70 -5.03
N VAL A 442 -43.71 -33.57 -4.80
CA VAL A 442 -42.39 -33.16 -4.30
C VAL A 442 -41.79 -32.21 -5.34
N ILE A 443 -41.97 -30.90 -5.15
CA ILE A 443 -41.28 -29.88 -5.92
C ILE A 443 -39.90 -29.77 -5.28
N SER A 444 -38.94 -30.43 -5.90
CA SER A 444 -37.51 -30.30 -5.58
C SER A 444 -37.14 -28.82 -5.55
N GLN A 445 -36.43 -28.39 -4.51
CA GLN A 445 -35.86 -27.04 -4.49
C GLN A 445 -34.98 -26.85 -5.73
N PRO A 446 -35.09 -25.70 -6.43
CA PRO A 446 -34.27 -25.46 -7.60
C PRO A 446 -32.80 -25.48 -7.22
N SER A 447 -32.01 -26.21 -8.01
CA SER A 447 -30.57 -26.35 -7.87
C SER A 447 -29.87 -24.98 -7.90
N LEU A 448 -28.64 -24.91 -7.38
CA LEU A 448 -27.84 -23.69 -7.44
C LEU A 448 -27.73 -23.14 -8.88
N ALA A 449 -27.58 -24.03 -9.86
CA ALA A 449 -27.52 -23.68 -11.27
C ALA A 449 -28.82 -23.06 -11.78
N GLU A 450 -29.98 -23.64 -11.44
CA GLU A 450 -31.29 -23.10 -11.83
C GLU A 450 -31.56 -21.73 -11.20
N ARG A 451 -31.19 -21.58 -9.91
CA ARG A 451 -31.29 -20.32 -9.20
C ARG A 451 -30.37 -19.25 -9.78
N LEU A 452 -29.14 -19.62 -10.15
CA LEU A 452 -28.15 -18.74 -10.79
C LEU A 452 -28.63 -18.25 -12.16
N LEU A 453 -29.07 -19.16 -13.04
CA LEU A 453 -29.55 -18.82 -14.37
C LEU A 453 -30.84 -17.99 -14.31
N ALA A 454 -31.77 -18.34 -13.42
CA ALA A 454 -32.97 -17.54 -13.18
C ALA A 454 -32.62 -16.12 -12.69
N TRP A 455 -31.63 -15.99 -11.79
CA TRP A 455 -31.19 -14.69 -11.28
C TRP A 455 -30.64 -13.77 -12.37
N PHE A 456 -29.91 -14.32 -13.35
CA PHE A 456 -29.47 -13.54 -14.51
C PHE A 456 -30.63 -13.19 -15.46
N SER A 457 -31.63 -14.07 -15.61
CA SER A 457 -32.70 -13.90 -16.61
C SER A 457 -33.71 -12.77 -16.31
N ILE A 458 -33.78 -12.33 -15.06
CA ILE A 458 -34.78 -11.33 -14.59
C ILE A 458 -34.15 -9.92 -14.48
N ARG A 459 -32.85 -9.76 -14.78
CA ARG A 459 -32.15 -8.47 -14.75
C ARG A 459 -31.86 -8.00 -16.17
N GLU A 460 -32.48 -6.90 -16.61
CA GLU A 460 -32.18 -6.19 -17.87
C GLU A 460 -30.79 -5.50 -17.88
N LEU A 461 -29.81 -6.04 -17.16
CA LEU A 461 -28.47 -5.46 -17.06
C LEU A 461 -27.43 -6.47 -17.53
N GLU A 462 -27.17 -6.34 -18.82
CA GLU A 462 -25.95 -6.68 -19.53
C GLU A 462 -24.68 -6.34 -18.70
N GLY A 463 -23.94 -7.38 -18.30
CA GLY A 463 -22.64 -7.31 -17.64
C GLY A 463 -22.64 -7.11 -16.12
N VAL A 464 -22.71 -8.22 -15.37
CA VAL A 464 -22.70 -8.20 -13.89
C VAL A 464 -21.35 -8.65 -13.30
N PRO A 465 -20.68 -7.82 -12.46
CA PRO A 465 -19.42 -8.19 -11.80
C PRO A 465 -19.58 -9.29 -10.73
N PHE A 466 -18.59 -10.16 -10.58
CA PHE A 466 -18.65 -11.32 -9.67
C PHE A 466 -18.97 -10.97 -8.21
N ASN A 467 -18.43 -9.86 -7.70
CA ASN A 467 -18.70 -9.40 -6.33
C ASN A 467 -20.17 -9.03 -6.09
N VAL A 468 -20.93 -8.71 -7.15
CA VAL A 468 -22.38 -8.48 -7.07
C VAL A 468 -23.13 -9.81 -7.01
N ILE A 469 -22.63 -10.84 -7.70
CA ILE A 469 -23.21 -12.19 -7.66
C ILE A 469 -22.98 -12.82 -6.28
N SER A 470 -21.78 -12.70 -5.72
CA SER A 470 -21.46 -13.24 -4.38
C SER A 470 -22.25 -12.57 -3.25
N GLN A 471 -22.73 -11.34 -3.47
CA GLN A 471 -23.62 -10.65 -2.54
C GLN A 471 -25.09 -11.07 -2.66
N ALA A 472 -25.48 -11.72 -3.77
CA ALA A 472 -26.84 -12.17 -4.01
C ALA A 472 -27.08 -13.63 -3.61
N PHE A 473 -26.02 -14.40 -3.41
CA PHE A 473 -26.03 -15.80 -3.00
C PHE A 473 -25.17 -15.98 -1.74
N THR A 474 -25.49 -15.23 -0.68
CA THR A 474 -24.71 -15.19 0.57
C THR A 474 -24.77 -16.50 1.36
N GLU A 475 -25.79 -17.32 1.08
CA GLU A 475 -26.01 -18.65 1.63
C GLU A 475 -25.20 -19.76 0.94
N VAL A 476 -24.40 -19.42 -0.07
CA VAL A 476 -23.58 -20.36 -0.86
C VAL A 476 -22.12 -19.95 -0.75
N SER A 477 -21.20 -20.92 -0.59
CA SER A 477 -19.78 -20.57 -0.48
C SER A 477 -19.26 -19.97 -1.79
N TYR A 478 -18.24 -19.11 -1.69
CA TYR A 478 -17.59 -18.53 -2.86
C TYR A 478 -17.12 -19.61 -3.85
N GLU A 479 -16.58 -20.72 -3.35
CA GLU A 479 -16.10 -21.85 -4.14
C GLU A 479 -17.24 -22.53 -4.88
N GLN A 480 -18.35 -22.83 -4.19
CA GLN A 480 -19.55 -23.42 -4.80
C GLN A 480 -20.13 -22.51 -5.89
N LEU A 481 -20.14 -21.21 -5.67
CA LEU A 481 -20.62 -20.22 -6.63
C LEU A 481 -19.69 -20.10 -7.84
N ARG A 482 -18.38 -20.03 -7.60
CA ARG A 482 -17.34 -19.96 -8.64
C ARG A 482 -17.36 -21.22 -9.50
N ASP A 483 -17.45 -22.39 -8.89
CA ASP A 483 -17.41 -23.66 -9.61
C ASP A 483 -18.69 -23.82 -10.44
N CYS A 484 -19.86 -23.46 -9.88
CA CYS A 484 -21.13 -23.42 -10.61
C CYS A 484 -21.09 -22.43 -11.81
N ILE A 485 -20.54 -21.22 -11.63
CA ILE A 485 -20.38 -20.25 -12.73
C ILE A 485 -19.43 -20.77 -13.80
N THR A 486 -18.32 -21.39 -13.39
CA THR A 486 -17.33 -21.98 -14.30
C THR A 486 -17.95 -23.11 -15.12
N GLU A 487 -18.76 -23.95 -14.49
CA GLU A 487 -19.49 -25.04 -15.15
C GLU A 487 -20.53 -24.49 -16.14
N GLN A 488 -21.27 -23.42 -15.78
CA GLN A 488 -22.23 -22.81 -16.72
C GLN A 488 -21.56 -22.07 -17.88
N LEU A 489 -20.35 -21.52 -17.70
CA LEU A 489 -19.52 -20.96 -18.78
C LEU A 489 -19.02 -22.05 -19.73
N GLN A 490 -18.55 -23.19 -19.20
CA GLN A 490 -18.14 -24.35 -20.02
C GLN A 490 -19.32 -24.97 -20.76
N ALA A 491 -20.51 -24.99 -20.15
CA ALA A 491 -21.75 -25.44 -20.77
C ALA A 491 -22.33 -24.42 -21.77
N GLY A 492 -21.70 -23.25 -21.96
CA GLY A 492 -22.13 -22.22 -22.90
C GLY A 492 -23.46 -21.54 -22.54
N LYS A 493 -23.95 -21.70 -21.31
CA LYS A 493 -25.18 -21.04 -20.83
C LYS A 493 -24.92 -19.62 -20.32
N LEU A 494 -23.69 -19.37 -19.89
CA LEU A 494 -23.16 -18.04 -19.63
C LEU A 494 -22.05 -17.72 -20.62
N THR A 495 -21.85 -16.44 -20.92
CA THR A 495 -20.70 -15.95 -21.71
C THR A 495 -19.93 -14.89 -20.94
N GLN A 496 -18.66 -14.72 -21.29
CA GLN A 496 -17.73 -13.77 -20.66
C GLN A 496 -17.04 -12.98 -21.76
N GLU A 497 -17.13 -11.65 -21.70
CA GLU A 497 -16.45 -10.75 -22.62
C GLU A 497 -15.45 -9.87 -21.86
N PHE A 498 -14.31 -9.59 -22.51
CA PHE A 498 -13.27 -8.69 -22.00
C PHE A 498 -13.39 -7.37 -22.77
N ASP A 499 -13.45 -6.24 -22.09
CA ASP A 499 -13.53 -4.92 -22.74
C ASP A 499 -12.15 -4.56 -23.34
N TRP A 500 -11.98 -4.63 -24.68
CA TRP A 500 -10.65 -4.50 -25.33
C TRP A 500 -10.46 -3.41 -26.40
N GLU A 501 -11.33 -2.39 -26.59
CA GLU A 501 -11.02 -1.29 -27.53
C GLU A 501 -11.31 0.15 -27.03
N LEU A 502 -10.24 0.87 -26.69
CA LEU A 502 -9.96 2.23 -27.21
C LEU A 502 -8.45 2.51 -27.07
N LYS A 503 -7.81 2.79 -28.22
CA LYS A 503 -6.36 2.67 -28.45
C LYS A 503 -5.49 3.51 -27.51
N LEU A 504 -4.48 2.79 -26.98
CA LEU A 504 -3.25 3.25 -26.32
C LEU A 504 -3.44 4.10 -25.06
N GLU A 505 -4.33 3.68 -24.15
CA GLU A 505 -4.31 4.09 -22.75
C GLU A 505 -5.14 3.08 -21.91
N GLY A 506 -4.78 2.94 -20.63
CA GLY A 506 -5.06 1.80 -19.76
C GLY A 506 -6.51 1.30 -19.62
N THR A 507 -6.64 0.03 -19.23
CA THR A 507 -7.87 -0.51 -18.61
C THR A 507 -7.56 -1.21 -17.29
N HIS A 508 -8.30 -0.84 -16.25
CA HIS A 508 -8.83 -1.83 -15.33
C HIS A 508 -9.98 -2.51 -16.08
N GLY A 509 -9.81 -3.76 -16.52
CA GLY A 509 -10.92 -4.54 -17.05
C GLY A 509 -11.87 -4.91 -15.91
N ARG A 510 -13.15 -4.57 -16.02
CA ARG A 510 -14.20 -5.22 -15.23
C ARG A 510 -14.60 -6.50 -15.96
N THR A 511 -14.60 -7.61 -15.24
CA THR A 511 -15.07 -8.89 -15.78
C THR A 511 -16.58 -8.97 -15.63
N ASN A 512 -17.28 -8.96 -16.76
CA ASN A 512 -18.73 -8.93 -16.83
C ASN A 512 -19.24 -10.29 -17.35
N LEU A 513 -20.23 -10.86 -16.67
CA LEU A 513 -20.87 -12.13 -17.04
C LEU A 513 -22.27 -11.88 -17.61
N TRP A 514 -22.66 -12.71 -18.60
CA TRP A 514 -23.87 -12.55 -19.40
C TRP A 514 -24.60 -13.89 -19.55
N LEU A 515 -25.92 -13.87 -19.69
CA LEU A 515 -26.67 -15.02 -20.18
C LEU A 515 -26.49 -15.16 -21.67
N ASN A 516 -26.24 -16.38 -22.15
CA ASN A 516 -26.24 -16.63 -23.58
C ASN A 516 -27.69 -16.48 -24.10
N GLN A 517 -27.92 -15.58 -25.06
CA GLN A 517 -29.21 -15.50 -25.72
C GLN A 517 -29.36 -16.69 -26.68
N PRO A 518 -30.47 -17.45 -26.63
CA PRO A 518 -30.72 -18.47 -27.64
C PRO A 518 -30.81 -17.80 -29.02
N ALA A 519 -30.09 -18.36 -29.99
CA ALA A 519 -30.08 -17.90 -31.38
C ALA A 519 -31.43 -18.10 -32.08
#